data_AF-A0AAD7EV26-F1
#
_entry.id   AF-A0AAD7EV26-F1
#
_cell.length_a   1.000
_cell.length_b   1.000
_cell.length_c   1.000
_cell.angle_alpha   90.00
_cell.angle_beta   90.00
_cell.angle_gamma   90.00
#
_symmetry.space_group_name_H-M   'P 1'
#
loop_
_entity.id
_entity.type
_entity.pdbx_description
1 polymer ?
#
loop_
_entity_poly.entity_id
_entity_poly.type
_entity_poly.pdbx_seq_one_letter_code
_entity_poly.pdbx_strand_id
1 'polypeptide(L)'
;MTFETSRSVLYLKRLVCIEHDNWDGTLASIREKGGKAGNDWVNNKESISSCWTYGKNAGDSNSNLIESVHSDVNREGVHCTLLGGLQKAQRFNTLKMNTLITYKNYGITLSYKTGHISKNVYSNLKHKANSQHRMLEGEDRKIECYNKKPPKSLNNLAKAKKAAIAKEQELLQEGRPEKRQKIKAELEKKQRAEGQALKAFEKQHTETTSLKKESGKVARIEYMMQ
;
A
#
# COMPACT_ATOMS: atom_id res chain seq x y z
N MET A 1 -13.42 27.47 -8.43
CA MET A 1 -12.07 27.26 -7.86
C MET A 1 -11.47 26.02 -8.50
N THR A 2 -10.74 26.21 -9.59
CA THR A 2 -10.04 25.18 -10.35
C THR A 2 -8.60 25.64 -10.46
N PHE A 3 -7.68 24.91 -9.83
CA PHE A 3 -6.26 25.19 -9.92
C PHE A 3 -5.77 24.77 -11.31
N GLU A 4 -5.46 25.76 -12.14
CA GLU A 4 -4.74 25.57 -13.39
C GLU A 4 -3.33 25.05 -13.08
N THR A 5 -3.06 23.85 -13.57
CA THR A 5 -1.74 23.24 -13.58
C THR A 5 -0.94 23.87 -14.71
N SER A 6 -0.09 24.84 -14.36
CA SER A 6 0.86 25.45 -15.29
C SER A 6 1.74 24.40 -15.95
N ARG A 7 1.50 24.23 -17.24
CA ARG A 7 2.35 23.54 -18.21
C ARG A 7 3.74 24.19 -18.25
N SER A 8 4.70 23.58 -17.58
CA SER A 8 6.13 23.81 -17.83
C SER A 8 6.54 23.08 -19.11
N VAL A 9 6.11 23.60 -20.25
CA VAL A 9 6.54 23.16 -21.58
C VAL A 9 7.96 23.65 -21.83
N LEU A 10 8.88 22.68 -21.88
CA LEU A 10 10.03 22.60 -22.80
C LEU A 10 10.86 23.88 -22.98
N TYR A 11 11.81 24.10 -22.06
CA TYR A 11 13.00 24.90 -22.34
C TYR A 11 14.28 24.07 -22.07
N LEU A 12 14.38 22.91 -22.70
CA LEU A 12 15.65 22.22 -22.91
C LEU A 12 15.93 22.27 -24.41
N LYS A 13 16.38 23.45 -24.84
CA LYS A 13 17.06 23.64 -26.12
C LYS A 13 18.10 22.53 -26.25
N ARG A 14 18.09 21.84 -27.40
CA ARG A 14 19.11 20.86 -27.85
C ARG A 14 20.46 21.17 -27.20
N LEU A 15 20.98 20.25 -26.38
CA LEU A 15 22.41 20.23 -26.09
C LEU A 15 23.10 20.15 -27.45
N VAL A 16 23.78 21.23 -27.82
CA VAL A 16 24.60 21.31 -29.01
C VAL A 16 25.63 20.20 -28.87
N CYS A 17 25.49 19.14 -29.67
CA CYS A 17 26.57 18.20 -29.87
C CYS A 17 27.73 19.03 -30.43
N ILE A 18 28.81 19.16 -29.66
CA ILE A 18 30.04 19.77 -30.16
C ILE A 18 30.60 18.75 -31.14
N GLU A 19 30.40 18.98 -32.43
CA GLU A 19 31.05 18.22 -33.49
C GLU A 19 32.54 18.57 -33.44
N HIS A 20 33.38 17.54 -33.33
CA HIS A 20 34.82 17.73 -33.35
C HIS A 20 35.25 17.88 -34.81
N ASP A 21 35.87 19.01 -35.17
CA ASP A 21 36.21 19.38 -36.56
C ASP A 21 36.96 18.29 -37.35
N ASN A 22 37.73 17.45 -36.65
CA ASN A 22 38.42 16.31 -37.25
C ASN A 22 38.46 15.09 -36.31
N TRP A 23 37.29 14.49 -36.04
CA TRP A 23 37.18 13.33 -35.15
C TRP A 23 38.07 12.15 -35.59
N ASP A 24 38.05 11.82 -36.88
CA ASP A 24 38.80 10.69 -37.44
C ASP A 24 40.31 10.91 -37.34
N GLY A 25 40.79 12.15 -37.55
CA GLY A 25 42.20 12.51 -37.38
C GLY A 25 42.66 12.37 -35.93
N THR A 26 41.82 12.73 -34.96
CA THR A 26 42.13 12.53 -33.54
C THR A 26 42.22 11.05 -33.20
N LEU A 27 41.29 10.21 -33.68
CA LEU A 27 41.36 8.76 -33.47
C LEU A 27 42.61 8.15 -34.11
N ALA A 28 42.97 8.58 -35.32
CA ALA A 28 44.21 8.15 -35.98
C ALA A 28 45.45 8.55 -35.16
N SER A 29 45.51 9.78 -34.65
CA SER A 29 46.62 10.22 -33.80
C SER A 29 46.71 9.44 -32.48
N ILE A 30 45.59 9.01 -31.90
CA ILE A 30 45.58 8.18 -30.69
C ILE A 30 46.10 6.78 -30.99
N ARG A 31 45.70 6.18 -32.10
CA ARG A 31 46.20 4.87 -32.55
C ARG A 31 47.71 4.92 -32.80
N GLU A 32 48.19 5.97 -33.47
CA GLU A 32 49.60 6.15 -33.81
C GLU A 32 50.45 6.40 -32.56
N LYS A 33 50.09 7.37 -31.73
CA LYS A 33 50.90 7.76 -30.55
C LYS A 33 50.76 6.79 -29.38
N GLY A 34 49.60 6.16 -29.22
CA GLY A 34 49.30 5.26 -28.11
C GLY A 34 49.72 3.81 -28.34
N GLY A 35 50.21 3.46 -29.54
CA GLY A 35 50.60 2.10 -29.90
C GLY A 35 49.48 1.09 -29.66
N LYS A 36 49.82 -0.08 -29.11
CA LYS A 36 48.83 -1.15 -28.85
C LYS A 36 47.71 -0.71 -27.90
N ALA A 37 48.03 -0.01 -26.81
CA ALA A 37 47.04 0.43 -25.84
C ALA A 37 46.07 1.47 -26.43
N GLY A 38 46.60 2.40 -27.25
CA GLY A 38 45.77 3.35 -27.98
C GLY A 38 44.85 2.65 -28.97
N ASN A 39 45.36 1.68 -29.71
CA ASN A 39 44.57 0.93 -30.70
C ASN A 39 43.47 0.07 -30.05
N ASP A 40 43.81 -0.64 -28.97
CA ASP A 40 42.85 -1.43 -28.19
C ASP A 40 41.75 -0.54 -27.59
N TRP A 41 42.11 0.66 -27.12
CA TRP A 41 41.14 1.63 -26.62
C TRP A 41 40.20 2.11 -27.72
N VAL A 42 40.71 2.52 -28.89
CA VAL A 42 39.86 3.01 -29.98
C VAL A 42 38.92 1.90 -30.48
N ASN A 43 39.43 0.68 -30.68
CA ASN A 43 38.61 -0.46 -31.12
C ASN A 43 37.52 -0.82 -30.10
N ASN A 44 37.81 -0.72 -28.80
CA ASN A 44 36.82 -0.88 -27.76
C ASN A 44 35.74 0.22 -27.86
N LYS A 45 36.11 1.47 -28.10
CA LYS A 45 35.14 2.58 -28.23
C LYS A 45 34.30 2.52 -29.51
N GLU A 46 34.88 2.12 -30.65
CA GLU A 46 34.14 1.93 -31.91
C GLU A 46 33.17 0.74 -31.85
N SER A 47 33.53 -0.35 -31.19
CA SER A 47 32.59 -1.47 -30.99
C SER A 47 31.37 -1.05 -30.15
N ILE A 48 31.55 -0.13 -29.20
CA ILE A 48 30.46 0.40 -28.38
C ILE A 48 29.63 1.46 -29.13
N SER A 49 30.21 2.25 -30.04
CA SER A 49 29.45 3.30 -30.76
C SER A 49 28.39 2.70 -31.70
N SER A 50 28.68 1.54 -32.32
CA SER A 50 27.71 0.78 -33.13
C SER A 50 26.51 0.25 -32.32
N CYS A 51 26.65 0.13 -30.99
CA CYS A 51 25.57 -0.27 -30.08
C CYS A 51 24.53 0.84 -29.84
N TRP A 52 24.88 2.11 -30.10
CA TRP A 52 23.92 3.22 -30.00
C TRP A 52 22.93 3.25 -31.16
N THR A 53 23.31 2.73 -32.33
CA THR A 53 22.39 2.56 -33.48
C THR A 53 21.49 1.34 -33.37
N TYR A 54 21.85 0.35 -32.56
CA TYR A 54 21.06 -0.87 -32.35
C TYR A 54 20.88 -1.12 -30.85
N GLY A 55 19.90 -0.44 -30.24
CA GLY A 55 19.60 -0.58 -28.82
C GLY A 55 19.30 -2.02 -28.41
N LYS A 56 20.30 -2.71 -27.82
CA LYS A 56 20.12 -3.96 -27.08
C LYS A 56 21.05 -4.02 -25.88
N ASN A 57 20.45 -3.84 -24.69
CA ASN A 57 20.71 -4.52 -23.43
C ASN A 57 22.12 -5.08 -23.21
N ALA A 58 23.05 -4.24 -22.74
CA ALA A 58 24.33 -4.67 -22.20
C ALA A 58 24.24 -4.92 -20.68
N GLY A 59 23.49 -5.94 -20.28
CA GLY A 59 23.45 -6.41 -18.89
C GLY A 59 23.31 -7.92 -18.85
N ASP A 60 24.38 -8.62 -18.48
CA ASP A 60 24.32 -10.05 -18.20
C ASP A 60 23.29 -10.32 -17.10
N SER A 61 22.41 -11.29 -17.34
CA SER A 61 21.28 -11.65 -16.46
C SER A 61 21.70 -12.12 -15.06
N ASN A 62 23.00 -12.33 -14.85
CA ASN A 62 23.59 -12.79 -13.59
C ASN A 62 24.45 -11.72 -12.90
N SER A 63 24.54 -10.50 -13.43
CA SER A 63 25.29 -9.43 -12.75
C SER A 63 24.52 -8.95 -11.52
N ASN A 64 25.18 -8.96 -10.37
CA ASN A 64 24.60 -8.48 -9.12
C ASN A 64 24.20 -7.01 -9.31
N LEU A 65 22.99 -6.62 -8.88
CA LEU A 65 22.44 -5.28 -9.13
C LEU A 65 23.36 -4.15 -8.63
N ILE A 66 24.17 -4.46 -7.62
CA ILE A 66 25.19 -3.56 -7.06
C ILE A 66 26.40 -3.46 -8.01
N GLU A 67 26.88 -4.58 -8.55
CA GLU A 67 28.00 -4.59 -9.50
C GLU A 67 27.62 -3.95 -10.84
N SER A 68 26.39 -4.15 -11.34
CA SER A 68 25.95 -3.49 -12.57
C SER A 68 25.91 -1.97 -12.41
N VAL A 69 25.38 -1.47 -11.27
CA VAL A 69 25.39 -0.04 -10.93
C VAL A 69 26.82 0.50 -10.77
N HIS A 70 27.75 -0.26 -10.17
CA HIS A 70 29.14 0.17 -10.07
C HIS A 70 29.89 0.10 -11.41
N SER A 71 29.57 -0.86 -12.28
CA SER A 71 30.16 -0.98 -13.63
C SER A 71 29.74 0.20 -14.53
N ASP A 72 28.51 0.67 -14.40
CA ASP A 72 28.00 1.84 -15.13
C ASP A 72 28.59 3.15 -14.59
N VAL A 73 28.79 3.27 -13.28
CA VAL A 73 29.45 4.43 -12.67
C VAL A 73 30.91 4.57 -13.15
N ASN A 74 31.61 3.45 -13.33
CA ASN A 74 32.99 3.45 -13.85
C ASN A 74 33.08 3.54 -15.39
N ARG A 75 31.98 3.32 -16.12
CA ARG A 75 31.90 3.50 -17.59
C ARG A 75 31.60 4.95 -18.01
N GLU A 76 31.09 5.79 -17.11
CA GLU A 76 30.62 7.16 -17.37
C GLU A 76 31.63 8.26 -17.04
N GLY A 77 32.94 7.99 -17.06
CA GLY A 77 33.98 9.03 -16.87
C GLY A 77 33.97 10.18 -17.90
N VAL A 78 33.05 10.18 -18.87
CA VAL A 78 32.98 11.18 -19.94
C VAL A 78 31.61 11.88 -20.07
N HIS A 79 30.49 11.27 -19.63
CA HIS A 79 29.14 11.81 -19.93
C HIS A 79 28.07 11.63 -18.82
N CYS A 80 28.42 11.57 -17.54
CA CYS A 80 27.38 11.75 -16.52
C CYS A 80 26.97 13.23 -16.51
N THR A 81 25.93 13.58 -17.28
CA THR A 81 25.35 14.92 -17.20
C THR A 81 24.95 15.19 -15.74
N LEU A 82 25.09 16.44 -15.27
CA LEU A 82 24.70 16.83 -13.90
C LEU A 82 23.29 16.34 -13.54
N LEU A 83 22.37 16.34 -14.52
CA LEU A 83 21.02 15.82 -14.39
C LEU A 83 20.99 14.30 -14.14
N GLY A 84 21.80 13.52 -14.85
CA GLY A 84 21.95 12.09 -14.64
C GLY A 84 22.49 11.76 -13.24
N GLY A 85 23.50 12.51 -12.78
CA GLY A 85 24.03 12.39 -11.42
C GLY A 85 22.97 12.68 -10.34
N LEU A 86 22.20 13.76 -10.52
CA LEU A 86 21.11 14.13 -9.61
C LEU A 86 20.01 13.06 -9.56
N GLN A 87 19.57 12.56 -10.72
CA GLN A 87 18.54 11.52 -10.79
C GLN A 87 19.02 10.20 -10.17
N LYS A 88 20.28 9.81 -10.38
CA LYS A 88 20.88 8.62 -9.74
C LYS A 88 20.97 8.81 -8.22
N ALA A 89 21.41 9.96 -7.73
CA ALA A 89 21.46 10.27 -6.31
C ALA A 89 20.06 10.22 -5.67
N GLN A 90 19.05 10.75 -6.37
CA GLN A 90 17.66 10.67 -5.93
C GLN A 90 17.18 9.22 -5.84
N ARG A 91 17.44 8.39 -6.87
CA ARG A 91 17.08 6.96 -6.86
C ARG A 91 17.77 6.20 -5.73
N PHE A 92 19.05 6.46 -5.48
CA PHE A 92 19.79 5.85 -4.38
C PHE A 92 19.19 6.24 -3.01
N ASN A 93 18.86 7.52 -2.83
CA ASN A 93 18.22 8.01 -1.61
C ASN A 93 16.84 7.35 -1.40
N THR A 94 16.02 7.25 -2.45
CA THR A 94 14.72 6.55 -2.39
C THR A 94 14.90 5.09 -2.00
N LEU A 95 15.86 4.38 -2.62
CA LEU A 95 16.17 2.99 -2.28
C LEU A 95 16.55 2.87 -0.80
N LYS A 96 17.49 3.70 -0.34
CA LYS A 96 17.95 3.72 1.06
C LYS A 96 16.80 3.96 2.04
N MET A 97 15.92 4.92 1.75
CA MET A 97 14.76 5.21 2.60
C MET A 97 13.77 4.03 2.63
N ASN A 98 13.50 3.41 1.49
CA ASN A 98 12.63 2.24 1.39
C ASN A 98 13.20 1.05 2.15
N THR A 99 14.52 0.81 2.05
CA THR A 99 15.21 -0.22 2.84
C THR A 99 15.09 0.04 4.33
N LEU A 100 15.29 1.29 4.79
CA LEU A 100 15.15 1.67 6.19
C LEU A 100 13.72 1.50 6.71
N ILE A 101 12.70 1.83 5.90
CA ILE A 101 11.29 1.60 6.23
C ILE A 101 11.02 0.10 6.34
N THR A 102 11.51 -0.68 5.39
CA THR A 102 11.36 -2.15 5.37
C THR A 102 11.97 -2.76 6.63
N TYR A 103 13.22 -2.41 6.94
CA TYR A 103 13.90 -2.83 8.16
C TYR A 103 13.13 -2.49 9.43
N LYS A 104 12.61 -1.26 9.53
CA LYS A 104 11.74 -0.85 10.64
C LYS A 104 10.46 -1.68 10.74
N ASN A 105 9.82 -2.00 9.62
CA ASN A 105 8.60 -2.80 9.58
C ASN A 105 8.85 -4.25 10.02
N TYR A 106 10.01 -4.82 9.67
CA TYR A 106 10.44 -6.16 10.08
C TYR A 106 11.13 -6.19 11.45
N GLY A 107 11.26 -5.05 12.15
CA GLY A 107 11.97 -4.95 13.43
C GLY A 107 13.50 -5.14 13.32
N ILE A 108 14.04 -5.22 12.10
CA ILE A 108 15.47 -5.31 11.84
C ILE A 108 16.05 -3.92 12.08
N THR A 109 16.65 -3.71 13.26
CA THR A 109 17.26 -2.44 13.60
C THR A 109 18.76 -2.56 13.37
N LEU A 110 19.34 -1.69 12.52
CA LEU A 110 20.79 -1.60 12.38
C LEU A 110 21.40 -1.40 13.78
N SER A 111 22.25 -2.33 14.23
CA SER A 111 22.82 -2.33 15.58
C SER A 111 23.91 -1.27 15.77
N TYR A 112 23.85 -0.15 15.05
CA TYR A 112 24.68 1.02 15.35
C TYR A 112 24.21 1.60 16.69
N LYS A 113 24.79 1.04 17.76
CA LYS A 113 24.79 1.60 19.09
C LYS A 113 25.55 2.91 18.98
N THR A 114 24.85 4.02 18.82
CA THR A 114 25.45 5.35 18.90
C THR A 114 25.88 5.71 20.32
N GLY A 115 25.98 4.72 21.25
CA GLY A 115 26.40 4.83 22.65
C GLY A 115 25.47 5.65 23.56
N HIS A 116 24.68 6.56 23.00
CA HIS A 116 24.02 7.60 23.77
C HIS A 116 22.73 7.11 24.45
N ILE A 117 22.67 7.23 25.77
CA ILE A 117 21.56 6.77 26.63
C ILE A 117 20.20 7.31 26.16
N SER A 118 20.16 8.56 25.68
CA SER A 118 18.92 9.18 25.19
C SER A 118 18.25 8.41 24.04
N LYS A 119 19.04 7.74 23.16
CA LYS A 119 18.48 6.96 22.05
C LYS A 119 17.76 5.72 22.55
N ASN A 120 18.31 5.05 23.56
CA ASN A 120 17.66 3.89 24.19
C ASN A 120 16.38 4.30 24.92
N VAL A 121 16.43 5.41 25.68
CA VAL A 121 15.25 5.97 26.36
C VAL A 121 14.17 6.32 25.34
N TYR A 122 14.51 7.02 24.26
CA TYR A 122 13.56 7.37 23.20
C TYR A 122 12.96 6.12 22.53
N SER A 123 13.79 5.11 22.20
CA SER A 123 13.29 3.86 21.61
C SER A 123 12.32 3.15 22.53
N ASN A 124 12.64 3.03 23.82
CA ASN A 124 11.79 2.39 24.81
C ASN A 124 10.47 3.14 24.98
N LEU A 125 10.50 4.48 25.06
CA LEU A 125 9.29 5.30 25.11
C LEU A 125 8.43 5.12 23.85
N LYS A 126 9.05 5.08 22.68
CA LYS A 126 8.37 4.83 21.41
C LYS A 126 7.73 3.45 21.34
N HIS A 127 8.41 2.40 21.80
CA HIS A 127 7.84 1.06 21.87
C HIS A 127 6.66 0.99 22.85
N LYS A 128 6.78 1.63 24.02
CA LYS A 128 5.69 1.73 25.00
C LYS A 128 4.49 2.46 24.42
N ALA A 129 4.70 3.61 23.78
CA ALA A 129 3.64 4.38 23.13
C ALA A 129 2.95 3.58 22.01
N ASN A 130 3.71 2.90 21.15
CA ASN A 130 3.15 2.06 20.09
C ASN A 130 2.37 0.87 20.66
N SER A 131 2.83 0.26 21.75
CA SER A 131 2.12 -0.84 22.42
C SER A 131 0.78 -0.36 22.98
N GLN A 132 0.78 0.77 23.68
CA GLN A 132 -0.45 1.41 24.19
C GLN A 132 -1.40 1.78 23.04
N HIS A 133 -0.88 2.36 21.96
CA HIS A 133 -1.70 2.72 20.80
C HIS A 133 -2.37 1.50 20.17
N ARG A 134 -1.64 0.40 19.97
CA ARG A 134 -2.21 -0.86 19.45
C ARG A 134 -3.28 -1.45 20.37
N MET A 135 -3.10 -1.31 21.68
CA MET A 135 -4.10 -1.73 22.66
C MET A 135 -5.39 -0.93 22.51
N LEU A 136 -5.28 0.41 22.43
CA LEU A 136 -6.41 1.31 22.21
C LEU A 136 -7.10 1.03 20.87
N GLU A 137 -6.36 0.86 19.78
CA GLU A 137 -6.93 0.47 18.48
C GLU A 137 -7.68 -0.88 18.57
N GLY A 138 -7.15 -1.82 19.36
CA GLY A 138 -7.80 -3.10 19.62
C GLY A 138 -9.11 -2.96 20.39
N GLU A 139 -9.16 -2.05 21.36
CA GLU A 139 -10.38 -1.71 22.10
C GLU A 139 -11.41 -1.00 21.21
N ASP A 140 -10.99 -0.03 20.40
CA ASP A 140 -11.85 0.67 19.45
C ASP A 140 -12.47 -0.29 18.44
N ARG A 141 -11.69 -1.23 17.89
CA ARG A 141 -12.22 -2.28 17.00
C ARG A 141 -13.27 -3.15 17.68
N LYS A 142 -13.09 -3.47 18.97
CA LYS A 142 -14.11 -4.20 19.74
C LYS A 142 -15.37 -3.36 19.87
N ILE A 143 -15.26 -2.09 20.24
CA ILE A 143 -16.39 -1.15 20.35
C ILE A 143 -17.14 -1.04 19.02
N GLU A 144 -16.42 -0.86 17.91
CA GLU A 144 -17.04 -0.85 16.58
C GLU A 144 -17.78 -2.14 16.25
N CYS A 145 -17.17 -3.30 16.55
CA CYS A 145 -17.81 -4.59 16.33
C CYS A 145 -19.08 -4.74 17.17
N TYR A 146 -19.07 -4.26 18.42
CA TYR A 146 -20.26 -4.23 19.27
C TYR A 146 -21.32 -3.27 18.73
N ASN A 147 -20.96 -2.06 18.32
CA ASN A 147 -21.91 -1.08 17.77
C ASN A 147 -22.55 -1.56 16.46
N LYS A 148 -21.84 -2.37 15.67
CA LYS A 148 -22.36 -2.98 14.43
C LYS A 148 -23.34 -4.15 14.68
N LYS A 149 -23.38 -4.76 15.88
CA LYS A 149 -24.24 -5.93 16.17
C LYS A 149 -25.74 -5.57 16.32
N PRO A 150 -26.17 -4.61 17.17
CA PRO A 150 -27.58 -4.24 17.32
C PRO A 150 -28.30 -3.84 16.02
N PRO A 151 -27.74 -3.00 15.13
CA PRO A 151 -28.43 -2.65 13.89
C PRO A 151 -28.56 -3.86 12.96
N LYS A 152 -27.59 -4.79 12.97
CA LYS A 152 -27.67 -6.03 12.18
C LYS A 152 -28.77 -6.96 12.70
N SER A 153 -28.88 -7.17 14.02
CA SER A 153 -29.93 -8.01 14.58
C SER A 153 -31.31 -7.39 14.42
N LEU A 154 -31.45 -6.07 14.60
CA LEU A 154 -32.69 -5.34 14.34
C LEU A 154 -33.11 -5.46 12.87
N ASN A 155 -32.19 -5.28 11.93
CA ASN A 155 -32.46 -5.47 10.50
C ASN A 155 -32.87 -6.91 10.16
N ASN A 156 -32.24 -7.91 10.79
CA ASN A 156 -32.61 -9.32 10.60
C ASN A 156 -34.01 -9.63 11.17
N LEU A 157 -34.33 -9.09 12.34
CA LEU A 157 -35.67 -9.20 12.94
C LEU A 157 -36.72 -8.54 12.05
N ALA A 158 -36.46 -7.32 11.56
CA ALA A 158 -37.36 -6.61 10.65
C ALA A 158 -37.59 -7.39 9.35
N LYS A 159 -36.55 -8.01 8.78
CA LYS A 159 -36.67 -8.88 7.58
C LYS A 159 -37.50 -10.12 7.86
N ALA A 160 -37.29 -10.79 9.01
CA ALA A 160 -38.05 -11.97 9.40
C ALA A 160 -39.53 -11.64 9.61
N LYS A 161 -39.84 -10.54 10.31
CA LYS A 161 -41.19 -10.01 10.51
C LYS A 161 -41.90 -9.71 9.20
N LYS A 162 -41.24 -8.97 8.29
CA LYS A 162 -41.80 -8.68 6.96
C LYS A 162 -42.11 -9.95 6.17
N ALA A 163 -41.24 -10.96 6.25
CA ALA A 163 -41.46 -12.24 5.56
C ALA A 163 -42.62 -13.06 6.16
N ALA A 164 -42.82 -13.01 7.47
CA ALA A 164 -43.95 -13.65 8.13
C ALA A 164 -45.28 -12.96 7.75
N ILE A 165 -45.33 -11.63 7.83
CA ILE A 165 -46.50 -10.82 7.44
C ILE A 165 -46.86 -11.06 5.96
N ALA A 166 -45.88 -11.07 5.06
CA ALA A 166 -46.14 -11.32 3.64
C ALA A 166 -46.78 -12.69 3.39
N LYS A 167 -46.34 -13.73 4.11
CA LYS A 167 -46.92 -15.08 3.99
C LYS A 167 -48.31 -15.18 4.63
N GLU A 168 -48.55 -14.42 5.69
CA GLU A 168 -49.88 -14.33 6.30
C GLU A 168 -50.88 -13.64 5.36
N GLN A 169 -50.45 -12.57 4.67
CA GLN A 169 -51.25 -11.91 3.63
C GLN A 169 -51.54 -12.84 2.44
N GLU A 170 -50.55 -13.64 2.01
CA GLU A 170 -50.72 -14.64 0.95
C GLU A 170 -51.75 -15.72 1.36
N LEU A 171 -51.74 -16.14 2.63
CA LEU A 171 -52.71 -17.11 3.15
C LEU A 171 -54.15 -16.58 3.14
N LEU A 172 -54.33 -15.29 3.42
CA LEU A 172 -55.64 -14.63 3.41
C LEU A 172 -56.22 -14.53 1.99
N GLN A 173 -55.36 -14.32 0.98
CA GLN A 173 -55.78 -14.16 -0.42
C GLN A 173 -56.01 -15.50 -1.15
N GLU A 174 -55.39 -16.59 -0.71
CA GLU A 174 -55.50 -17.88 -1.38
C GLU A 174 -56.83 -18.59 -1.05
N GLY A 175 -57.65 -18.84 -2.07
CA GLY A 175 -58.95 -19.51 -1.95
C GLY A 175 -58.87 -21.04 -2.00
N ARG A 176 -57.77 -21.62 -2.53
CA ARG A 176 -57.66 -23.08 -2.70
C ARG A 176 -57.20 -23.78 -1.42
N PRO A 177 -57.89 -24.84 -0.95
CA PRO A 177 -57.57 -25.51 0.31
C PRO A 177 -56.20 -26.21 0.31
N GLU A 178 -55.81 -26.84 -0.80
CA GLU A 178 -54.50 -27.52 -0.92
C GLU A 178 -53.32 -26.54 -0.87
N LYS A 179 -53.46 -25.39 -1.51
CA LYS A 179 -52.44 -24.33 -1.49
C LYS A 179 -52.38 -23.65 -0.11
N ARG A 180 -53.52 -23.45 0.56
CA ARG A 180 -53.57 -22.95 1.93
C ARG A 180 -52.78 -23.82 2.90
N GLN A 181 -52.83 -25.14 2.78
CA GLN A 181 -52.04 -26.04 3.64
C GLN A 181 -50.53 -25.84 3.44
N LYS A 182 -50.08 -25.70 2.18
CA LYS A 182 -48.67 -25.41 1.88
C LYS A 182 -48.24 -24.05 2.43
N ILE A 183 -49.06 -23.01 2.24
CA ILE A 183 -48.77 -21.66 2.75
C ILE A 183 -48.74 -21.64 4.28
N LYS A 184 -49.64 -22.38 4.97
CA LYS A 184 -49.60 -22.52 6.44
C LYS A 184 -48.29 -23.14 6.93
N ALA A 185 -47.81 -24.21 6.29
CA ALA A 185 -46.54 -24.83 6.65
C ALA A 185 -45.35 -23.86 6.44
N GLU A 186 -45.38 -23.05 5.37
CA GLU A 186 -44.38 -22.01 5.15
C GLU A 186 -44.47 -20.88 6.18
N LEU A 187 -45.68 -20.46 6.55
CA LEU A 187 -45.92 -19.43 7.56
C LEU A 187 -45.35 -19.86 8.91
N GLU A 188 -45.61 -21.09 9.36
CA GLU A 188 -45.02 -21.63 10.59
C GLU A 188 -43.49 -21.61 10.54
N LYS A 189 -42.88 -21.95 9.40
CA LYS A 189 -41.42 -21.89 9.22
C LYS A 189 -40.91 -20.45 9.35
N LYS A 190 -41.63 -19.46 8.80
CA LYS A 190 -41.28 -18.04 8.92
C LYS A 190 -41.48 -17.49 10.33
N GLN A 191 -42.54 -17.88 11.03
CA GLN A 191 -42.78 -17.52 12.43
C GLN A 191 -41.71 -18.12 13.36
N ARG A 192 -41.27 -19.37 13.13
CA ARG A 192 -40.13 -19.95 13.85
C ARG A 192 -38.84 -19.16 13.62
N ALA A 193 -38.59 -18.74 12.38
CA ALA A 193 -37.43 -17.91 12.04
C ALA A 193 -37.51 -16.52 12.70
N GLU A 194 -38.70 -15.91 12.78
CA GLU A 194 -38.92 -14.67 13.52
C GLU A 194 -38.64 -14.85 15.01
N GLY A 195 -39.18 -15.90 15.64
CA GLY A 195 -38.93 -16.20 17.05
C GLY A 195 -37.44 -16.43 17.36
N GLN A 196 -36.70 -17.09 16.46
CA GLN A 196 -35.26 -17.23 16.57
C GLN A 196 -34.52 -15.88 16.43
N ALA A 197 -34.93 -15.05 15.48
CA ALA A 197 -34.36 -13.71 15.29
C ALA A 197 -34.63 -12.80 16.51
N LEU A 198 -35.81 -12.90 17.13
CA LEU A 198 -36.17 -12.17 18.34
C LEU A 198 -35.30 -12.59 19.52
N LYS A 199 -35.16 -13.90 19.77
CA LYS A 199 -34.26 -14.42 20.82
C LYS A 199 -32.80 -13.98 20.61
N ALA A 200 -32.34 -13.97 19.36
CA ALA A 200 -30.99 -13.50 19.02
C ALA A 200 -30.82 -12.00 19.27
N PHE A 201 -31.85 -11.18 18.95
CA PHE A 201 -31.87 -9.76 19.24
C PHE A 201 -31.88 -9.49 20.75
N GLU A 202 -32.74 -10.15 21.51
CA GLU A 202 -32.84 -10.02 22.98
C GLU A 202 -31.52 -10.40 23.65
N LYS A 203 -30.90 -11.51 23.23
CA LYS A 203 -29.58 -11.91 23.73
C LYS A 203 -28.51 -10.84 23.48
N GLN A 204 -28.50 -10.24 22.29
CA GLN A 204 -27.55 -9.15 22.00
C GLN A 204 -27.86 -7.89 22.81
N HIS A 205 -29.14 -7.58 23.02
CA HIS A 205 -29.57 -6.43 23.80
C HIS A 205 -29.16 -6.59 25.27
N THR A 206 -29.34 -7.77 25.87
CA THR A 206 -28.90 -8.05 27.25
C THR A 206 -27.39 -8.00 27.39
N GLU A 207 -26.63 -8.59 26.46
CA GLU A 207 -25.16 -8.53 26.43
C GLU A 207 -24.63 -7.08 26.34
N THR A 208 -25.25 -6.22 25.52
CA THR A 208 -24.86 -4.80 25.46
C THR A 208 -25.22 -4.02 26.72
N THR A 209 -26.29 -4.41 27.41
CA THR A 209 -26.74 -3.75 28.64
C THR A 209 -25.89 -4.15 29.85
N SER A 210 -25.43 -5.40 29.93
CA SER A 210 -24.52 -5.86 30.98
C SER A 210 -23.14 -5.22 30.85
N LEU A 211 -22.62 -5.08 29.63
CA LEU A 211 -21.34 -4.41 29.37
C LEU A 211 -21.36 -2.94 29.81
N LYS A 212 -22.48 -2.23 29.61
CA LYS A 212 -22.65 -0.85 30.11
C LYS A 212 -22.60 -0.74 31.64
N LYS A 213 -23.01 -1.78 32.37
CA LYS A 213 -22.94 -1.80 33.84
C LYS A 213 -21.51 -2.02 34.34
N GLU A 214 -20.74 -2.87 33.66
CA GLU A 214 -19.33 -3.09 33.98
C GLU A 214 -18.44 -1.91 33.56
N SER A 215 -18.73 -1.27 32.43
CA SER A 215 -18.05 -0.06 31.99
C SER A 215 -18.53 1.20 32.71
N GLY A 216 -19.49 1.11 33.64
CA GLY A 216 -20.10 2.23 34.36
C GLY A 216 -19.16 3.03 35.29
N LYS A 217 -17.86 2.69 35.35
CA LYS A 217 -16.82 3.61 35.85
C LYS A 217 -16.24 4.53 34.76
N VAL A 218 -16.63 4.38 33.50
CA VAL A 218 -16.16 5.16 32.34
C VAL A 218 -17.33 5.50 31.41
N ALA A 219 -17.71 6.78 31.44
CA ALA A 219 -18.45 7.54 30.44
C ALA A 219 -19.83 7.02 29.97
N ARG A 220 -20.86 7.59 30.58
CA ARG A 220 -22.22 7.72 30.05
C ARG A 220 -22.19 8.53 28.75
N ILE A 221 -22.00 7.88 27.59
CA ILE A 221 -22.30 8.51 26.30
C ILE A 221 -23.78 8.24 26.01
N GLU A 222 -24.62 9.19 26.43
CA GLU A 222 -25.99 9.32 25.96
C GLU A 222 -25.94 9.68 24.47
N TYR A 223 -26.21 8.71 23.61
CA TYR A 223 -26.64 9.01 22.25
C TYR A 223 -28.05 9.62 22.33
N MET A 224 -28.10 10.95 22.32
CA MET A 224 -29.27 11.70 21.89
C MET A 224 -29.57 11.30 20.44
N MET A 225 -30.61 10.48 20.24
CA MET A 225 -31.34 10.48 18.99
C MET A 225 -32.40 11.58 19.10
N GLN A 226 -32.11 12.73 18.49
CA GLN A 226 -33.11 13.62 17.92
C GLN A 226 -33.23 13.31 16.43
#